data_AF-A0A8J2NY54-F1
#
_entry.id   AF-A0A8J2NY54-F1
#
_cell.length_a   1.000
_cell.length_b   1.000
_cell.length_c   1.000
_cell.angle_alpha   90.00
_cell.angle_beta   90.00
_cell.angle_gamma   90.00
#
_symmetry.space_group_name_H-M   'P 1'
#
loop_
_entity.id
_entity.type
_entity.pdbx_description
1 polymer ?
#
loop_
_entity_poly.entity_id
_entity_poly.type
_entity_poly.pdbx_seq_one_letter_code
_entity_poly.pdbx_strand_id
1 'polypeptide(L)'
;MNDNIVSVYRYEHVCDHQWHHFAVSVQFPEVQLYIDGQPLKQDKNNPEVIDDWPLHPARGINTSLSIGACWQGKTEDPQVLSCLHKCKESLEVPGMEVVQPGMQLMTNTDMTEIIVEGDNTTDIENLIRRVGYINSREFPTPGRRNLHLATKVM
;
A
#
# COMPACT_ATOMS: atom_id res chain seq x y z
N MET A 1 -33.09 -8.33 -8.84
CA MET A 1 -33.14 -6.99 -8.20
C MET A 1 -32.27 -6.10 -9.05
N ASN A 2 -32.87 -5.07 -9.64
CA ASN A 2 -32.17 -4.12 -10.50
C ASN A 2 -31.53 -3.07 -9.58
N ASP A 3 -30.34 -3.35 -9.09
CA ASP A 3 -29.59 -2.42 -8.26
C ASP A 3 -28.89 -1.41 -9.18
N ASN A 4 -29.62 -0.35 -9.51
CA ASN A 4 -29.04 0.82 -10.17
C ASN A 4 -28.18 1.56 -9.14
N ILE A 5 -26.89 1.23 -9.08
CA ILE A 5 -25.92 1.93 -8.24
C ILE A 5 -25.59 3.25 -8.94
N VAL A 6 -26.13 4.34 -8.42
CA VAL A 6 -25.77 5.71 -8.82
C VAL A 6 -24.72 6.19 -7.84
N SER A 7 -23.52 6.51 -8.33
CA SER A 7 -22.44 7.02 -7.49
C SER A 7 -21.74 8.18 -8.20
N VAL A 8 -21.94 9.37 -7.64
CA VAL A 8 -21.43 10.65 -8.17
C VAL A 8 -19.97 10.81 -7.78
N TYR A 9 -19.07 10.92 -8.77
CA TYR A 9 -17.65 11.21 -8.56
C TYR A 9 -17.08 12.10 -9.67
N ARG A 10 -15.82 12.54 -9.59
CA ARG A 10 -15.17 13.46 -10.56
C ARG A 10 -14.06 12.69 -11.32
N TYR A 11 -13.93 12.87 -12.64
CA TYR A 11 -13.09 12.05 -13.54
C TYR A 11 -12.15 12.87 -14.42
N GLU A 12 -11.05 12.25 -14.84
CA GLU A 12 -9.87 12.88 -15.46
C GLU A 12 -9.85 12.87 -17.01
N HIS A 13 -10.98 12.67 -17.71
CA HIS A 13 -11.05 13.08 -19.14
C HIS A 13 -11.75 14.41 -19.36
N VAL A 14 -12.05 15.10 -18.27
CA VAL A 14 -12.40 16.52 -18.32
C VAL A 14 -11.44 17.24 -17.39
N CYS A 15 -10.22 17.43 -17.87
CA CYS A 15 -9.23 18.31 -17.25
C CYS A 15 -9.61 19.79 -17.41
N ASP A 16 -10.91 20.10 -17.37
CA ASP A 16 -11.47 21.44 -17.49
C ASP A 16 -11.76 22.07 -16.12
N HIS A 17 -11.43 21.35 -15.03
CA HIS A 17 -11.69 21.75 -13.65
C HIS A 17 -13.19 21.82 -13.28
N GLN A 18 -14.05 21.06 -13.98
CA GLN A 18 -15.49 20.97 -13.69
C GLN A 18 -15.90 19.64 -13.02
N TRP A 19 -17.13 19.63 -12.52
CA TRP A 19 -17.76 18.45 -11.93
C TRP A 19 -18.49 17.66 -13.02
N HIS A 20 -18.24 16.36 -13.07
CA HIS A 20 -18.87 15.43 -14.00
C HIS A 20 -19.66 14.37 -13.25
N HIS A 21 -20.67 13.79 -13.87
CA HIS A 21 -21.51 12.75 -13.28
C HIS A 21 -21.18 11.38 -13.86
N PHE A 22 -20.83 10.41 -13.00
CA PHE A 22 -20.57 9.04 -13.40
C PHE A 22 -21.71 8.14 -12.97
N ALA A 23 -22.11 7.24 -13.86
CA ALA A 23 -23.04 6.18 -13.51
C ALA A 23 -22.59 4.87 -14.15
N VAL A 24 -22.70 3.78 -13.42
CA VAL A 24 -22.41 2.44 -13.94
C VAL A 24 -23.71 1.66 -13.95
N SER A 25 -24.11 1.20 -15.13
CA SER A 25 -25.21 0.26 -15.26
C SER A 25 -24.62 -1.14 -15.36
N VAL A 26 -25.02 -2.01 -14.42
CA VAL A 26 -24.65 -3.42 -14.39
C VAL A 26 -25.88 -4.23 -14.75
N GLN A 27 -25.89 -4.79 -15.95
CA GLN A 27 -26.88 -5.78 -16.40
C GLN A 27 -26.13 -7.02 -16.81
N PHE A 28 -25.78 -7.84 -15.80
CA PHE A 28 -24.91 -8.99 -16.00
C PHE A 28 -25.31 -9.84 -17.22
N PRO A 29 -24.37 -10.15 -18.13
CA PRO A 29 -22.92 -9.95 -18.02
C PRO A 29 -22.40 -8.58 -18.47
N GLU A 30 -23.27 -7.67 -18.90
CA GLU A 30 -22.90 -6.38 -19.47
C GLU A 30 -22.72 -5.30 -18.40
N VAL A 31 -21.66 -4.51 -18.55
CA VAL A 31 -21.36 -3.36 -17.70
C VAL A 31 -21.12 -2.15 -18.58
N GLN A 32 -21.87 -1.07 -18.36
CA GLN A 32 -21.77 0.17 -19.13
C GLN A 32 -21.51 1.37 -18.21
N LEU A 33 -20.43 2.11 -18.48
CA LEU A 33 -20.13 3.38 -17.83
C LEU A 33 -20.76 4.55 -18.59
N TYR A 34 -21.31 5.51 -17.86
CA TYR A 34 -21.84 6.77 -18.36
C TYR A 34 -21.10 7.95 -17.73
N ILE A 35 -20.80 8.96 -18.53
CA ILE A 35 -20.19 10.24 -18.14
C ILE A 35 -21.11 11.35 -18.60
N ASP A 36 -21.64 12.15 -17.67
CA ASP A 36 -22.64 13.19 -17.90
C ASP A 36 -23.86 12.68 -18.70
N GLY A 37 -24.25 11.43 -18.42
CA GLY A 37 -25.36 10.76 -19.09
C GLY A 37 -25.03 10.18 -20.47
N GLN A 38 -23.82 10.36 -20.99
CA GLN A 38 -23.38 9.74 -22.24
C GLN A 38 -22.63 8.43 -21.98
N PRO A 39 -22.93 7.34 -22.70
CA PRO A 39 -22.21 6.08 -22.55
C PRO A 39 -20.76 6.26 -23.01
N LEU A 40 -19.81 5.86 -22.17
CA LEU A 40 -18.40 5.82 -22.55
C LEU A 40 -18.24 4.81 -23.69
N LYS A 41 -17.79 5.29 -24.85
CA LYS A 41 -17.44 4.45 -25.99
C LYS A 41 -16.04 3.89 -25.75
N GLN A 42 -15.88 2.58 -25.93
CA GLN A 42 -14.55 1.97 -25.89
C GLN A 42 -13.75 2.39 -27.12
N ASP A 43 -12.65 3.11 -26.91
CA ASP A 43 -11.64 3.39 -27.94
C ASP A 43 -10.26 2.93 -27.47
N LYS A 44 -9.25 2.97 -28.34
CA LYS A 44 -7.87 2.56 -28.02
C LYS A 44 -7.13 3.50 -27.06
N ASN A 45 -7.70 4.67 -26.77
CA ASN A 45 -7.15 5.66 -25.85
C ASN A 45 -7.80 5.57 -24.46
N ASN A 46 -8.89 4.80 -24.32
CA ASN A 46 -9.46 4.51 -23.01
C ASN A 46 -8.46 3.70 -22.17
N PRO A 47 -8.31 4.03 -20.87
CA PRO A 47 -7.48 3.25 -19.98
C PRO A 47 -8.00 1.82 -19.89
N GLU A 48 -7.11 0.85 -20.13
CA GLU A 48 -7.45 -0.57 -20.04
C GLU A 48 -7.66 -0.97 -18.57
N VAL A 49 -8.58 -1.91 -18.31
CA VAL A 49 -8.66 -2.58 -17.01
C VAL A 49 -7.47 -3.55 -16.96
N ILE A 50 -6.39 -3.09 -16.34
CA ILE A 50 -5.08 -3.77 -16.39
C ILE A 50 -5.00 -4.95 -15.41
N ASP A 51 -5.96 -5.07 -14.47
CA ASP A 51 -6.03 -6.19 -13.52
C ASP A 51 -7.49 -6.48 -13.13
N ASP A 52 -8.06 -7.55 -13.68
CA ASP A 52 -9.45 -8.00 -13.48
C ASP A 52 -9.59 -9.06 -12.38
N TRP A 53 -8.48 -9.54 -11.82
CA TRP A 53 -8.46 -10.55 -10.75
C TRP A 53 -9.40 -10.24 -9.55
N PRO A 54 -9.57 -8.97 -9.11
CA PRO A 54 -10.49 -8.61 -8.03
C PRO A 54 -11.99 -8.73 -8.39
N LEU A 55 -12.33 -8.88 -9.67
CA LEU A 55 -13.71 -8.97 -10.17
C LEU A 55 -14.22 -10.42 -10.24
N HIS A 56 -13.37 -11.40 -9.94
CA HIS A 56 -13.77 -12.81 -9.92
C HIS A 56 -14.52 -13.17 -8.63
N PRO A 57 -15.57 -14.02 -8.70
CA PRO A 57 -16.25 -14.53 -7.52
C PRO A 57 -15.30 -15.34 -6.64
N ALA A 58 -14.94 -14.82 -5.46
CA ALA A 58 -14.15 -15.54 -4.47
C ALA A 58 -15.08 -16.17 -3.42
N ARG A 59 -15.03 -17.50 -3.26
CA ARG A 59 -15.90 -18.22 -2.30
C ARG A 59 -15.59 -17.78 -0.87
N GLY A 60 -16.62 -17.34 -0.15
CA GLY A 60 -16.53 -16.95 1.26
C GLY A 60 -16.04 -15.51 1.48
N ILE A 61 -15.92 -14.70 0.42
CA ILE A 61 -15.53 -13.29 0.53
C ILE A 61 -16.65 -12.44 -0.07
N ASN A 62 -17.18 -11.50 0.73
CA ASN A 62 -18.05 -10.46 0.19
C ASN A 62 -17.19 -9.49 -0.62
N THR A 63 -17.25 -9.60 -1.95
CA THR A 63 -16.57 -8.68 -2.86
C THR A 63 -17.35 -7.38 -2.96
N SER A 64 -16.72 -6.24 -2.65
CA SER A 64 -17.24 -4.91 -2.95
C SER A 64 -16.51 -4.36 -4.16
N LEU A 65 -17.24 -3.96 -5.21
CA LEU A 65 -16.67 -3.21 -6.31
C LEU A 65 -16.44 -1.77 -5.84
N SER A 66 -15.18 -1.34 -5.82
CA SER A 66 -14.79 0.03 -5.49
C SER A 66 -14.18 0.68 -6.73
N ILE A 67 -14.75 1.79 -7.19
CA ILE A 67 -14.22 2.59 -8.28
C ILE A 67 -13.54 3.81 -7.66
N GLY A 68 -12.23 3.96 -7.87
CA GLY A 68 -11.43 5.09 -7.41
C GLY A 68 -10.87 5.90 -8.58
N ALA A 69 -10.60 7.19 -8.36
CA ALA A 69 -9.86 8.05 -9.28
C ALA A 69 -8.70 8.73 -8.53
N CYS A 70 -7.60 8.96 -9.24
CA CYS A 70 -6.46 9.74 -8.74
C CYS A 70 -6.70 11.23 -9.00
N TRP A 71 -6.10 12.12 -8.20
CA TRP A 71 -6.09 13.57 -8.44
C TRP A 71 -4.65 14.07 -8.40
N GLN A 72 -4.13 14.55 -9.53
CA GLN A 72 -2.83 15.26 -9.56
C GLN A 72 -3.00 16.74 -9.20
N GLY A 73 -3.34 17.00 -7.94
CA GLY A 73 -3.12 18.30 -7.29
C GLY A 73 -1.70 18.41 -6.76
N LYS A 74 -1.30 19.60 -6.27
CA LYS A 74 -0.02 19.82 -5.59
C LYS A 74 0.34 18.60 -4.73
N THR A 75 1.52 18.05 -5.00
CA THR A 75 2.15 16.99 -4.21
C THR A 75 1.90 17.30 -2.73
N GLU A 76 1.18 16.41 -2.05
CA GLU A 76 0.91 16.51 -0.62
C GLU A 76 2.21 16.80 0.14
N ASP A 77 2.11 17.36 1.34
CA ASP A 77 3.29 17.70 2.14
C ASP A 77 4.25 16.50 2.16
N PRO A 78 5.56 16.68 1.91
CA PRO A 78 6.52 15.57 1.91
C PRO A 78 6.43 14.68 3.16
N GLN A 79 6.00 15.21 4.31
CA GLN A 79 5.71 14.44 5.52
C GLN A 79 4.48 13.54 5.38
N VAL A 80 3.44 14.00 4.70
CA VAL A 80 2.23 13.21 4.40
C VAL A 80 2.55 12.10 3.40
N LEU A 81 3.33 12.39 2.37
CA LEU A 81 3.78 11.36 1.41
C LEU A 81 4.73 10.36 2.07
N SER A 82 5.65 10.82 2.90
CA SER A 82 6.49 9.94 3.72
C SER A 82 5.63 9.08 4.66
N CYS A 83 4.57 9.63 5.24
CA CYS A 83 3.62 8.90 6.08
C CYS A 83 2.85 7.81 5.30
N LEU A 84 2.52 8.07 4.03
CA LEU A 84 1.85 7.11 3.14
C LEU A 84 2.79 5.98 2.69
N HIS A 85 4.06 6.29 2.43
CA HIS A 85 5.04 5.32 1.96
C HIS A 85 5.74 4.56 3.10
N LYS A 86 5.71 5.07 4.34
CA LYS A 86 6.35 4.41 5.48
C LYS A 86 5.44 3.33 6.07
N CYS A 87 5.98 2.12 6.20
CA CYS A 87 5.33 1.06 6.94
C CYS A 87 5.00 1.51 8.36
N LYS A 88 3.75 1.28 8.80
CA LYS A 88 3.33 1.56 10.18
C LYS A 88 3.88 0.55 11.18
N GLU A 89 4.48 -0.53 10.69
CA GLU A 89 5.15 -1.56 11.44
C GLU A 89 6.59 -1.67 10.92
N SER A 90 7.56 -1.65 11.83
CA SER A 90 8.98 -1.69 11.46
C SER A 90 9.81 -2.27 12.59
N LEU A 91 11.03 -2.68 12.27
CA LEU A 91 12.10 -2.95 13.22
C LEU A 91 12.71 -1.62 13.68
N GLU A 92 13.07 -1.54 14.95
CA GLU A 92 13.78 -0.43 15.55
C GLU A 92 15.23 -0.82 15.77
N VAL A 93 16.13 -0.01 15.21
CA VAL A 93 17.57 -0.17 15.36
C VAL A 93 17.98 0.36 16.75
N PRO A 94 18.83 -0.34 17.50
CA PRO A 94 19.33 0.16 18.77
C PRO A 94 20.14 1.46 18.60
N GLY A 95 20.24 2.25 19.69
CA GLY A 95 21.05 3.47 19.70
C GLY A 95 22.50 3.20 19.26
N MET A 96 23.13 4.20 18.63
CA MET A 96 24.50 4.03 18.11
C MET A 96 25.54 3.72 19.22
N GLU A 97 25.23 4.00 20.49
CA GLU A 97 26.07 3.62 21.65
C GLU A 97 26.32 2.10 21.78
N VAL A 98 25.52 1.26 21.13
CA VAL A 98 25.65 -0.20 21.17
C VAL A 98 26.57 -0.73 20.08
N VAL A 99 26.79 0.07 19.03
CA VAL A 99 27.57 -0.33 17.86
C VAL A 99 29.04 -0.16 18.20
N GLN A 100 29.76 -1.29 18.32
CA GLN A 100 31.19 -1.28 18.64
C GLN A 100 32.06 -1.04 17.39
N PRO A 101 33.32 -0.59 17.54
CA PRO A 101 34.25 -0.46 16.41
C PRO A 101 34.41 -1.81 15.68
N GLY A 102 34.29 -1.79 14.35
CA GLY A 102 34.33 -3.02 13.54
C GLY A 102 32.96 -3.63 13.25
N MET A 103 31.89 -3.13 13.89
CA MET A 103 30.52 -3.52 13.57
C MET A 103 29.91 -2.66 12.48
N GLN A 104 29.07 -3.27 11.66
CA GLN A 104 28.24 -2.58 10.68
C GLN A 104 26.79 -2.98 10.84
N LEU A 105 25.91 -1.99 10.67
CA LEU A 105 24.48 -2.18 10.72
C LEU A 105 23.87 -1.60 9.44
N MET A 106 23.13 -2.44 8.73
CA MET A 106 22.43 -2.07 7.51
C MET A 106 20.95 -2.36 7.66
N THR A 107 20.11 -1.51 7.06
CA THR A 107 18.67 -1.71 7.02
C THR A 107 18.14 -1.53 5.60
N ASN A 108 17.00 -2.14 5.29
CA ASN A 108 16.28 -1.83 4.07
C ASN A 108 15.44 -0.55 4.21
N THR A 109 14.88 -0.06 3.09
CA THR A 109 14.08 1.16 3.04
C THR A 109 12.82 1.09 3.90
N ASP A 110 12.22 -0.10 4.01
CA ASP A 110 10.98 -0.32 4.75
C ASP A 110 11.21 -0.57 6.24
N MET A 111 12.47 -0.63 6.69
CA MET A 111 12.86 -0.96 8.06
C MET A 111 12.28 -2.31 8.52
N THR A 112 12.20 -3.30 7.63
CA THR A 112 11.72 -4.66 7.91
C THR A 112 12.84 -5.70 7.95
N GLU A 113 14.06 -5.30 7.58
CA GLU A 113 15.26 -6.12 7.61
C GLU A 113 16.41 -5.32 8.26
N ILE A 114 17.12 -5.98 9.18
CA ILE A 114 18.34 -5.46 9.80
C ILE A 114 19.43 -6.51 9.62
N ILE A 115 20.54 -6.10 9.03
CA ILE A 115 21.74 -6.90 8.85
C ILE A 115 22.81 -6.36 9.78
N VAL A 116 23.40 -7.24 10.59
CA VAL A 116 24.46 -6.93 11.54
C VAL A 116 25.70 -7.72 11.14
N GLU A 117 26.78 -7.01 10.86
CA GLU A 117 28.08 -7.60 10.57
C GLU A 117 29.08 -7.22 11.67
N GLY A 118 29.95 -8.15 12.05
CA GLY A 118 30.97 -7.94 13.07
C GLY A 118 31.86 -9.18 13.24
N ASP A 119 32.95 -9.02 13.96
CA ASP A 119 33.95 -10.05 14.24
C ASP A 119 33.80 -10.67 15.65
N ASN A 120 33.07 -10.02 16.55
CA ASN A 120 32.80 -10.51 17.90
C ASN A 120 31.34 -10.96 18.07
N THR A 121 31.15 -12.26 18.23
CA THR A 121 29.84 -12.90 18.49
C THR A 121 29.10 -12.32 19.70
N THR A 122 29.80 -12.01 20.79
CA THR A 122 29.19 -11.50 22.04
C THR A 122 28.56 -10.14 21.81
N ASP A 123 29.26 -9.30 21.04
CA ASP A 123 28.80 -7.95 20.75
C ASP A 123 27.62 -8.00 19.76
N ILE A 124 27.65 -8.91 18.78
CA ILE A 124 26.56 -9.12 17.82
C ILE A 124 25.31 -9.58 18.57
N GLU A 125 25.45 -10.54 19.48
CA GLU A 125 24.34 -11.00 20.33
C GLU A 125 23.77 -9.86 21.19
N ASN A 126 24.63 -9.06 21.80
CA ASN A 126 24.21 -7.91 22.62
C ASN A 126 23.45 -6.87 21.80
N LEU A 127 23.85 -6.64 20.55
CA LEU A 127 23.19 -5.72 19.64
C LEU A 127 21.84 -6.26 19.18
N ILE A 128 21.77 -7.51 18.70
CA ILE A 128 20.53 -8.14 18.21
C ILE A 128 19.46 -8.16 19.32
N ARG A 129 19.85 -8.39 20.58
CA ARG A 129 18.95 -8.34 21.74
C ARG A 129 18.26 -6.99 21.95
N ARG A 130 18.80 -5.91 21.39
CA ARG A 130 18.25 -4.55 21.52
C ARG A 130 17.46 -4.11 20.29
N VAL A 131 17.36 -4.95 19.26
CA VAL A 131 16.48 -4.68 18.12
C VAL A 131 15.02 -4.75 18.59
N GLY A 132 14.30 -3.66 18.37
CA GLY A 132 12.89 -3.53 18.75
C GLY A 132 11.94 -3.83 17.59
N TYR A 133 10.68 -4.04 17.92
CA TYR A 133 9.58 -4.00 16.97
C TYR A 133 8.66 -2.84 17.36
N ILE A 134 8.30 -2.00 16.39
CA ILE A 134 7.40 -0.87 16.56
C ILE A 134 6.15 -1.09 15.72
N ASN A 135 4.99 -0.76 16.31
CA ASN A 135 3.74 -0.54 15.59
C ASN A 135 3.19 0.84 15.95
N SER A 136 3.09 1.71 14.96
CA SER A 136 2.65 3.11 15.11
C SER A 136 1.15 3.31 14.80
N ARG A 137 0.39 2.24 14.60
CA ARG A 137 -1.06 2.34 14.36
C ARG A 137 -1.77 2.68 15.67
N GLU A 138 -2.70 3.63 15.61
CA GLU A 138 -3.60 3.93 16.73
C GLU A 138 -4.43 2.70 17.14
N PHE A 139 -4.85 1.91 16.14
CA PHE A 139 -5.53 0.63 16.31
C PHE A 139 -4.74 -0.49 15.59
N PRO A 140 -3.76 -1.12 16.26
CA PRO A 140 -2.99 -2.22 15.69
C PRO A 140 -3.88 -3.43 15.40
N THR A 141 -3.68 -4.07 14.25
CA THR A 141 -4.39 -5.32 13.93
C THR A 141 -3.81 -6.48 14.74
N PRO A 142 -4.61 -7.17 15.58
CA PRO A 142 -4.14 -8.35 16.29
C PRO A 142 -3.67 -9.43 15.31
N GLY A 143 -2.51 -10.02 15.57
CA GLY A 143 -1.97 -11.07 14.73
C GLY A 143 -0.54 -11.43 15.12
N ARG A 144 -0.08 -12.60 14.66
CA ARG A 144 1.32 -13.01 14.83
C ARG A 144 2.19 -12.26 13.82
N ARG A 145 3.40 -11.89 14.23
CA ARG A 145 4.47 -11.39 13.36
C ARG A 145 5.63 -12.36 13.45
N ASN A 146 5.82 -13.14 12.38
CA ASN A 146 6.89 -14.11 12.33
C ASN A 146 8.17 -13.35 12.01
N LEU A 147 9.12 -13.38 12.94
CA LEU A 147 10.48 -12.90 12.70
C LEU A 147 11.30 -14.06 12.15
N HIS A 148 12.07 -13.79 11.09
CA HIS A 148 13.03 -14.74 10.54
C HIS A 148 14.44 -14.29 10.93
N LEU A 149 15.21 -15.20 11.52
CA LEU A 149 16.60 -14.96 11.89
C LEU A 149 17.48 -15.89 11.06
N ALA A 150 18.34 -15.30 10.23
CA ALA A 150 19.31 -16.00 9.43
C ALA A 150 20.72 -15.54 9.85
N THR A 151 21.64 -16.48 9.97
CA THR A 151 23.04 -16.21 10.30
C THR A 151 23.94 -16.87 9.28
N LYS A 152 25.06 -16.22 8.97
CA LYS A 152 26.09 -16.75 8.09
C LYS A 152 27.45 -16.38 8.66
N VAL A 153 28.32 -17.37 8.83
CA VAL A 153 29.74 -17.14 9.12
C VAL A 153 30.45 -17.00 7.78
N MET A 154 31.21 -15.91 7.62
CA MET A 154 32.02 -15.65 6.42
C MET A 154 33.46 -16.09 6.61
#